data_AF-A0A6B3AJ14-F1
#
_entry.id   AF-A0A6B3AJ14-F1
#
_cell.length_a   1.000
_cell.length_b   1.000
_cell.length_c   1.000
_cell.angle_alpha   90.00
_cell.angle_beta   90.00
_cell.angle_gamma   90.00
#
_symmetry.space_group_name_H-M   'P 1'
#
loop_
_entity.id
_entity.type
_entity.pdbx_description
1 polymer ?
#
loop_
_entity_poly.entity_id
_entity_poly.type
_entity_poly.pdbx_seq_one_letter_code
_entity_poly.pdbx_strand_id
1 'polypeptide(L)' 'MGFFSRKSNDTPANPEMTELGREYAIARRHRDRKTINRITRQIGETGLSESDRTAFEQGRNAYDAIPPAYSKRRNRRR' A
#
# COMPACT_ATOMS: atom_id res chain seq x y z
N MET A 1 -27.72 -9.67 1.43
CA MET A 1 -26.79 -9.87 2.57
C MET A 1 -25.37 -9.91 2.00
N GLY A 2 -24.60 -8.83 2.18
CA GLY A 2 -23.27 -8.69 1.58
C GLY A 2 -22.19 -9.34 2.44
N PHE A 3 -21.42 -10.26 1.85
CA PHE A 3 -20.26 -10.88 2.48
C PHE A 3 -19.11 -9.88 2.62
N PHE A 4 -19.11 -9.13 3.72
CA PHE A 4 -17.91 -8.42 4.15
C PHE A 4 -16.94 -9.44 4.73
N SER A 5 -16.10 -9.99 3.86
CA SER A 5 -14.88 -10.68 4.27
C SER A 5 -14.01 -9.67 5.01
N ARG A 6 -14.09 -9.66 6.34
CA ARG A 6 -13.01 -9.15 7.18
C ARG A 6 -11.87 -10.14 7.01
N LYS A 7 -11.00 -9.87 6.03
CA LYS A 7 -9.76 -10.61 5.87
C LYS A 7 -9.07 -10.58 7.24
N SER A 8 -8.88 -11.79 7.76
CA SER A 8 -8.47 -12.11 9.11
C SER A 8 -7.20 -11.36 9.52
N ASN A 9 -7.00 -11.28 10.84
CA ASN A 9 -5.81 -10.78 11.53
C ASN A 9 -4.50 -11.40 10.99
N ASP A 10 -4.04 -10.96 9.82
CA ASP A 10 -2.64 -11.04 9.42
C ASP A 10 -1.94 -10.00 10.29
N THR A 11 -1.57 -10.37 11.52
CA THR A 11 -0.66 -9.58 12.33
C THR A 11 0.58 -9.34 11.47
N PRO A 12 0.83 -8.09 11.03
CA PRO A 12 1.96 -7.83 10.16
C PRO A 12 3.23 -8.22 10.90
N ALA A 13 4.08 -9.05 10.27
CA ALA A 13 5.36 -9.48 10.85
C ALA A 13 6.21 -8.27 11.29
N ASN A 14 6.04 -7.14 10.59
CA ASN A 14 6.46 -5.82 11.05
C ASN A 14 5.37 -4.77 10.76
N PRO A 15 4.68 -4.24 11.80
CA PRO A 15 3.62 -3.24 11.61
C PRO A 15 4.15 -1.94 11.02
N GLU A 16 5.33 -1.47 11.44
CA GLU A 16 5.94 -0.23 10.93
C GLU A 16 6.20 -0.30 9.41
N MET A 17 6.73 -1.44 8.93
CA MET A 17 6.98 -1.67 7.50
C MET A 17 5.69 -1.74 6.68
N THR A 18 4.63 -2.28 7.28
CA THR A 18 3.30 -2.35 6.67
C THR A 18 2.70 -0.94 6.53
N GLU A 19 2.87 -0.09 7.53
CA GLU A 19 2.44 1.30 7.48
C GLU A 19 3.21 2.10 6.42
N LEU A 20 4.54 1.92 6.33
CA LEU A 20 5.35 2.50 5.25
C LEU A 20 4.88 2.06 3.85
N GLY A 21 4.50 0.79 3.71
CA GLY A 21 3.91 0.26 2.47
C GLY A 21 2.62 0.97 2.08
N ARG A 22 1.74 1.24 3.06
CA ARG A 22 0.50 2.01 2.86
C ARG A 22 0.79 3.46 2.50
N GLU A 23 1.69 4.12 3.22
CA GLU A 23 2.07 5.52 2.95
C GLU A 23 2.69 5.67 1.55
N TYR A 24 3.52 4.72 1.13
CA TYR A 24 4.05 4.67 -0.22
C TYR A 24 2.93 4.56 -1.27
N ALA A 25 1.93 3.71 -1.04
CA ALA A 25 0.80 3.55 -1.94
C ALA A 25 -0.06 4.82 -2.03
N ILE A 26 -0.30 5.49 -0.90
CA ILE A 26 -0.93 6.82 -0.83
C ILE A 26 -0.14 7.82 -1.66
N ALA A 27 1.15 7.96 -1.39
CA ALA A 27 2.03 8.90 -2.10
C ALA A 27 2.04 8.62 -3.60
N ARG A 28 2.08 7.34 -4.02
CA ARG A 28 1.97 6.92 -5.42
C ARG A 28 0.64 7.33 -6.05
N ARG A 29 -0.48 7.12 -5.34
CA ARG A 29 -1.82 7.50 -5.79
C ARG A 29 -1.97 9.02 -5.95
N HIS A 30 -1.32 9.79 -5.08
CA HIS A 30 -1.29 11.25 -5.08
C HIS A 30 -0.16 11.87 -5.91
N ARG A 31 0.69 11.05 -6.54
CA ARG A 31 1.90 11.47 -7.29
C ARG A 31 2.88 12.31 -6.46
N ASP A 32 2.91 12.11 -5.14
CA ASP A 32 3.84 12.76 -4.24
C ASP A 32 5.22 12.09 -4.33
N ARG A 33 6.03 12.62 -5.25
CA ARG A 33 7.39 12.11 -5.51
C ARG A 33 8.33 12.32 -4.32
N LYS A 34 8.10 13.34 -3.49
CA LYS A 34 8.98 13.65 -2.34
C LYS A 34 8.85 12.56 -1.29
N THR A 35 7.60 12.19 -0.98
CA THR A 35 7.30 11.14 0.00
C THR A 35 7.73 9.77 -0.53
N ILE A 36 7.50 9.47 -1.81
CA ILE A 36 8.01 8.26 -2.47
C ILE A 36 9.53 8.14 -2.29
N ASN A 37 10.27 9.19 -2.67
CA ASN A 37 11.73 9.18 -2.62
C ASN A 37 12.26 9.04 -1.19
N ARG A 38 11.61 9.71 -0.23
CA ARG A 38 11.94 9.61 1.21
C ARG A 38 11.78 8.16 1.71
N ILE A 39 10.65 7.54 1.41
CA ILE A 39 10.36 6.16 1.83
C ILE A 39 11.31 5.17 1.16
N THR A 40 11.57 5.30 -0.14
CA THR A 40 12.52 4.42 -0.85
C THR A 40 13.94 4.55 -0.30
N ARG A 41 14.34 5.77 0.11
CA ARG A 41 15.65 6.00 0.72
C ARG A 41 15.73 5.37 2.11
N GLN A 42 14.71 5.57 2.94
CA GLN A 42 14.64 4.98 4.28
C GLN A 42 14.71 3.45 4.22
N ILE A 43 14.01 2.84 3.26
CA ILE A 43 14.05 1.39 2.98
C ILE A 43 15.45 0.94 2.51
N GLY A 44 16.09 1.70 1.63
CA GLY A 44 17.43 1.38 1.14
C GLY A 44 18.51 1.48 2.22
N GLU A 45 18.38 2.43 3.15
CA GLU A 45 19.34 2.65 4.24
C GLU A 45 19.20 1.63 5.39
N THR A 46 17.99 1.10 5.62
CA THR A 46 17.72 0.17 6.74
C THR A 46 18.12 -1.28 6.46
N GLY A 47 18.38 -1.66 5.20
CA GLY A 47 18.76 -3.04 4.86
C GLY A 47 17.63 -4.02 5.17
N LEU A 48 16.57 -4.02 4.35
CA LEU A 48 15.38 -4.84 4.59
C LEU A 48 15.68 -6.35 4.59
N SER A 49 15.20 -7.02 5.64
CA SER A 49 15.01 -8.48 5.62
C SER A 49 13.87 -8.84 4.65
N GLU A 50 13.85 -10.09 4.18
CA GLU A 50 12.79 -10.63 3.34
C GLU A 50 11.40 -10.53 4.02
N SER A 51 11.36 -10.64 5.35
CA SER A 51 10.17 -10.40 6.17
C SER A 51 9.65 -8.97 6.06
N ASP A 52 10.55 -7.98 6.06
CA ASP A 52 10.22 -6.56 6.03
C ASP A 52 9.74 -6.14 4.65
N ARG A 53 10.36 -6.71 3.61
CA ARG A 53 9.91 -6.55 2.23
C ARG A 53 8.50 -7.11 2.04
N THR A 54 8.22 -8.28 2.61
CA THR A 54 6.90 -8.90 2.56
C THR A 54 5.86 -8.03 3.28
N ALA A 55 6.18 -7.51 4.47
CA ALA A 55 5.30 -6.61 5.22
C ALA A 55 5.01 -5.30 4.46
N PHE A 56 6.03 -4.71 3.83
CA PHE A 56 5.89 -3.53 2.98
C PHE A 56 4.97 -3.80 1.78
N GLU A 57 5.16 -4.91 1.07
CA GLU A 57 4.32 -5.30 -0.05
C GLU A 57 2.87 -5.57 0.38
N GLN A 58 2.66 -6.21 1.52
CA GLN A 58 1.33 -6.40 2.11
C GLN A 58 0.63 -5.05 2.38
N GLY A 59 1.33 -4.10 3.01
CA GLY A 59 0.80 -2.76 3.29
C GLY A 59 0.39 -2.02 2.02
N ARG A 60 1.24 -2.07 1.00
CA ARG A 60 0.98 -1.47 -0.31
C ARG A 60 -0.24 -2.10 -0.99
N ASN A 61 -0.29 -3.43 -1.05
CA ASN A 61 -1.39 -4.17 -1.66
C ASN A 61 -2.71 -3.93 -0.93
N ALA A 62 -2.67 -3.84 0.41
CA ALA A 62 -3.85 -3.53 1.22
C ALA A 62 -4.46 -2.16 0.87
N TYR A 63 -3.63 -1.16 0.59
CA TYR A 63 -4.11 0.17 0.18
C TYR A 63 -4.54 0.20 -1.30
N ASP A 64 -3.75 -0.38 -2.21
CA ASP A 64 -4.07 -0.44 -3.64
C ASP A 64 -5.37 -1.26 -3.91
N ALA A 65 -5.69 -2.22 -3.04
CA ALA A 65 -6.95 -2.96 -3.07
C ALA A 65 -8.18 -2.11 -2.71
N ILE A 66 -8.01 -0.94 -2.08
CA ILE A 66 -9.11 -0.05 -1.75
C ILE A 66 -9.61 0.60 -3.05
N PRO A 67 -10.81 0.22 -3.55
CA PRO A 67 -11.35 0.83 -4.75
C PRO A 67 -11.53 2.34 -4.52
N PRO A 68 -11.30 3.18 -5.55
CA PRO A 68 -11.63 4.59 -5.46
C PRO A 68 -13.10 4.77 -5.05
N ALA A 69 -13.37 5.66 -4.09
CA ALA A 69 -14.71 5.94 -3.57
C ALA A 69 -15.74 6.32 -4.66
N TYR A 70 -15.25 6.75 -5.82
CA TYR A 70 -16.02 7.03 -7.02
C TYR A 70 -15.44 6.20 -8.16
N SER A 71 -16.28 5.42 -8.83
CA SER A 71 -15.86 4.78 -10.08
C SER A 71 -15.49 5.90 -11.05
N LYS A 72 -14.24 5.89 -11.55
CA LYS A 72 -13.94 6.63 -12.76
C LYS A 72 -14.78 5.98 -13.84
N ARG A 73 -15.98 6.52 -14.10
CA ARG A 73 -16.81 6.15 -15.24
C ARG A 73 -15.92 6.30 -16.47
N ARG A 74 -15.34 5.18 -16.89
CA ARG A 74 -14.52 5.08 -18.08
C ARG A 74 -15.50 5.27 -19.22
N ASN A 75 -15.63 6.50 -19.67
CA ASN A 75 -16.43 6.87 -20.83
C ASN A 75 -15.73 6.23 -22.04
N ARG A 76 -15.95 4.92 -22.24
CA ARG A 76 -15.61 4.23 -23.48
C ARG A 76 -16.63 4.72 -24.51
N ARG A 77 -16.44 5.94 -25.00
CA ARG A 77 -17.00 6.34 -26.29
C ARG A 77 -16.17 5.61 -27.33
N ARG A 78 -16.67 4.43 -27.72
CA ARG A 78 -16.39 3.87 -29.04
C ARG A 78 -17.43 4.42 -29.98
#